data_AF-A0A1F5LMN7-F1
#
_entry.id   AF-A0A1F5LMN7-F1
#
_cell.length_a   1.000
_cell.length_b   1.000
_cell.length_c   1.000
_cell.angle_alpha   90.00
_cell.angle_beta   90.00
_cell.angle_gamma   90.00
#
_symmetry.space_group_name_H-M   'P 1'
#
loop_
_entity.id
_entity.type
_entity.pdbx_description
1 polymer ?
#
loop_
_entity_poly.entity_id
_entity_poly.type
_entity_poly.pdbx_seq_one_letter_code
_entity_poly.pdbx_strand_id
1 'polypeptide(L)'
;MAFMHDDVIEYSENCETVVDGILSNWPDDLLDKNALKIFKVPAFEELANEIIGEDKLLGEELLKGFIIWVQHTHSYNQIRRTDFNFGCLEDYLVYRCRDVGIEFALGMIKFGYDANVPVSHTYILSNLIHLYNLHMGLVNDLYSFDKEKRDETNGAVMINAVDVLQRSRKIPLEEAKGLIRKMIWQLEIQMHEESVSIERFGILTQDQHRLVRGLMESAAGNIFYSAVQKRYGGELAALH
;
A
#
# COMPACT_ATOMS: atom_id res chain seq x y z
N MET A 1 7.12 -1.79 11.14
CA MET A 1 7.98 -2.79 10.48
C MET A 1 7.98 -2.63 8.96
N ALA A 2 6.82 -2.51 8.32
CA ALA A 2 6.70 -2.24 6.87
C ALA A 2 7.59 -1.08 6.39
N PHE A 3 7.46 0.12 6.97
CA PHE A 3 8.28 1.26 6.56
C PHE A 3 9.79 1.08 6.74
N MET A 4 10.23 0.31 7.75
CA MET A 4 11.65 0.01 7.94
C MET A 4 12.18 -0.98 6.90
N HIS A 5 11.32 -1.87 6.38
CA HIS A 5 11.67 -2.78 5.29
C HIS A 5 11.73 -2.05 3.95
N ASP A 6 10.69 -1.25 3.67
CA ASP A 6 10.53 -0.40 2.49
C ASP A 6 11.76 0.52 2.31
N ASP A 7 12.08 1.31 3.34
CA ASP A 7 13.21 2.24 3.27
C ASP A 7 14.57 1.50 3.12
N VAL A 8 14.75 0.27 3.63
CA VAL A 8 16.04 -0.47 3.47
C VAL A 8 16.18 -1.09 2.08
N ILE A 9 15.08 -1.59 1.50
CA ILE A 9 15.08 -2.13 0.13
C ILE A 9 15.42 -1.04 -0.90
N GLU A 10 14.90 0.18 -0.72
CA GLU A 10 15.12 1.29 -1.65
C GLU A 10 16.61 1.71 -1.78
N TYR A 11 17.45 1.46 -0.77
CA TYR A 11 18.85 1.92 -0.73
C TYR A 11 19.90 0.84 -1.02
N SER A 12 19.54 -0.43 -1.18
CA SER A 12 20.55 -1.51 -1.22
C SER A 12 20.14 -2.72 -2.07
N GLU A 13 20.89 -2.96 -3.15
CA GLU A 13 20.76 -4.14 -4.01
C GLU A 13 21.12 -5.47 -3.30
N ASN A 14 21.67 -5.45 -2.07
CA ASN A 14 22.18 -6.65 -1.38
C ASN A 14 22.07 -6.60 0.17
N CYS A 15 21.17 -5.83 0.76
CA CYS A 15 21.00 -5.83 2.22
C CYS A 15 20.02 -6.92 2.65
N GLU A 16 20.51 -7.87 3.46
CA GLU A 16 19.63 -8.66 4.34
C GLU A 16 18.87 -7.69 5.26
N THR A 17 17.58 -7.55 4.99
CA THR A 17 16.62 -6.90 5.86
C THR A 17 16.18 -7.86 6.95
N VAL A 18 15.59 -7.32 8.02
CA VAL A 18 14.86 -8.10 9.04
C VAL A 18 13.88 -9.09 8.39
N VAL A 19 13.40 -8.75 7.20
CA VAL A 19 12.40 -9.49 6.43
C VAL A 19 13.00 -10.63 5.60
N ASP A 20 14.29 -10.60 5.25
CA ASP A 20 14.95 -11.75 4.61
C ASP A 20 15.11 -12.91 5.60
N GLY A 21 15.25 -12.59 6.89
CA GLY A 21 15.10 -13.54 7.99
C GLY A 21 13.68 -14.09 8.16
N ILE A 22 12.66 -13.35 7.72
CA ILE A 22 11.24 -13.77 7.72
C ILE A 22 10.95 -14.68 6.53
N LEU A 23 11.51 -14.40 5.35
CA LEU A 23 11.28 -15.13 4.10
C LEU A 23 12.08 -16.44 3.97
N SER A 24 13.31 -16.48 4.48
CA SER A 24 14.26 -17.59 4.27
C SER A 24 13.85 -18.95 4.86
N ASN A 25 12.81 -19.03 5.68
CA ASN A 25 12.38 -20.29 6.30
C ASN A 25 10.87 -20.57 6.15
N TRP A 26 10.18 -19.87 5.25
CA TRP A 26 8.73 -19.96 5.09
C TRP A 26 8.25 -21.37 4.63
N PRO A 27 7.32 -22.04 5.33
CA PRO A 27 6.74 -23.29 4.86
C PRO A 27 5.63 -23.02 3.83
N ASP A 28 5.54 -23.86 2.80
CA ASP A 28 4.54 -23.76 1.73
C ASP A 28 3.08 -23.84 2.23
N ASP A 29 2.86 -24.30 3.47
CA ASP A 29 1.55 -24.51 4.07
C ASP A 29 1.28 -23.56 5.25
N LEU A 30 0.36 -22.63 5.02
CA LEU A 30 0.03 -21.45 5.85
C LEU A 30 -0.69 -21.74 7.17
N LEU A 31 -0.94 -23.01 7.50
CA LEU A 31 -1.89 -23.40 8.56
C LEU A 31 -1.27 -24.18 9.73
N ASP A 32 0.04 -24.44 9.72
CA ASP A 32 0.69 -25.05 10.87
C ASP A 32 1.07 -24.00 11.91
N LYS A 33 0.58 -24.13 13.15
CA LYS A 33 0.97 -23.29 14.30
C LYS A 33 2.47 -23.34 14.58
N ASN A 34 3.19 -24.36 14.07
CA ASN A 34 4.64 -24.42 14.14
C ASN A 34 5.35 -23.54 13.09
N ALA A 35 4.64 -23.06 12.07
CA ALA A 35 5.18 -22.17 11.04
C ALA A 35 5.48 -20.74 11.55
N LEU A 36 4.87 -20.32 12.66
CA LEU A 36 5.10 -18.99 13.25
C LEU A 36 6.37 -18.94 14.12
N LYS A 37 6.89 -20.09 14.57
CA LYS A 37 8.18 -20.21 15.31
C LYS A 37 9.42 -20.02 14.42
N ILE A 38 9.19 -19.71 13.15
CA ILE A 38 10.19 -19.70 12.08
C ILE A 38 10.82 -18.32 11.92
N PHE A 39 10.19 -17.27 12.44
CA PHE A 39 10.73 -15.93 12.38
C PHE A 39 11.92 -15.79 13.33
N LYS A 40 13.14 -15.71 12.80
CA LYS A 40 14.36 -15.42 13.58
C LYS A 40 14.41 -13.98 14.12
N VAL A 41 13.28 -13.27 14.11
CA VAL A 41 13.11 -11.91 14.60
C VAL A 41 12.11 -11.99 15.75
N PRO A 42 12.58 -12.10 17.01
CA PRO A 42 11.71 -12.30 18.17
C PRO A 42 10.58 -11.27 18.27
N ALA A 43 10.86 -10.01 17.91
CA ALA A 43 9.87 -8.95 17.91
C ALA A 43 8.74 -9.14 16.89
N PHE A 44 9.00 -9.79 15.75
CA PHE A 44 7.96 -10.09 14.76
C PHE A 44 7.14 -11.31 15.18
N GLU A 45 7.78 -12.32 15.77
CA GLU A 45 7.08 -13.48 16.33
C GLU A 45 6.12 -13.06 17.45
N GLU A 46 6.56 -12.19 18.37
CA GLU A 46 5.72 -11.63 19.43
C GLU A 46 4.52 -10.86 18.85
N LEU A 47 4.77 -9.95 17.91
CA LEU A 47 3.71 -9.21 17.22
C LEU A 47 2.71 -10.13 16.48
N ALA A 48 3.21 -11.15 15.77
CA ALA A 48 2.36 -12.10 15.06
C ALA A 48 1.49 -12.91 16.03
N ASN A 49 2.05 -13.32 17.17
CA ASN A 49 1.31 -14.03 18.22
C ASN A 49 0.25 -13.13 18.87
N GLU A 50 0.55 -11.84 19.10
CA GLU A 50 -0.44 -10.87 19.59
C GLU A 50 -1.58 -10.68 18.60
N ILE A 51 -1.28 -10.46 17.32
CA ILE A 51 -2.27 -10.30 16.24
C ILE A 51 -3.20 -11.51 16.16
N ILE A 52 -2.64 -12.73 16.14
CA ILE A 52 -3.40 -13.98 16.08
C ILE A 52 -4.18 -14.24 17.38
N GLY A 53 -3.62 -13.80 18.51
CA GLY A 53 -4.25 -13.90 19.82
C GLY A 53 -5.52 -13.05 19.96
N GLU A 54 -5.54 -11.88 19.32
CA GLU A 54 -6.69 -10.96 19.30
C GLU A 54 -7.81 -11.50 18.40
N ASP A 55 -7.52 -11.77 17.13
CA ASP A 55 -8.43 -12.45 16.22
C ASP A 55 -7.65 -13.40 15.30
N LYS A 56 -7.94 -14.69 15.41
CA LYS A 56 -7.22 -15.71 14.64
C LYS A 56 -7.46 -15.56 13.13
N LEU A 57 -8.69 -15.37 12.70
CA LEU A 57 -9.04 -15.40 11.27
C LEU A 57 -8.55 -14.14 10.57
N LEU A 58 -8.86 -12.98 11.13
CA LEU A 58 -8.44 -11.68 10.58
C LEU A 58 -6.94 -11.46 10.76
N GLY A 59 -6.36 -11.94 11.86
CA GLY A 59 -4.94 -11.87 12.12
C GLY A 59 -4.12 -12.70 11.13
N GLU A 60 -4.55 -13.93 10.82
CA GLU A 60 -3.93 -14.74 9.78
C GLU A 60 -4.02 -14.08 8.39
N GLU A 61 -5.14 -13.44 8.06
CA GLU A 61 -5.31 -12.72 6.79
C GLU A 61 -4.39 -11.49 6.70
N LEU A 62 -4.31 -10.69 7.77
CA LEU A 62 -3.41 -9.55 7.87
C LEU A 62 -1.95 -9.96 7.67
N LEU A 63 -1.50 -11.00 8.38
CA LEU A 63 -0.13 -11.49 8.27
C LEU A 63 0.16 -12.01 6.86
N LYS A 64 -0.76 -12.76 6.25
CA LYS A 64 -0.65 -13.19 4.84
C LYS A 64 -0.46 -12.00 3.89
N GLY A 65 -1.29 -10.97 4.04
CA GLY A 65 -1.16 -9.73 3.25
C GLY A 65 0.21 -9.08 3.41
N PHE A 66 0.71 -8.96 4.66
CA PHE A 66 2.03 -8.42 4.94
C PHE A 66 3.15 -9.18 4.23
N ILE A 67 3.08 -10.51 4.23
CA ILE A 67 4.09 -11.37 3.60
C ILE A 67 4.07 -11.25 2.08
N ILE A 68 2.87 -11.25 1.48
CA ILE A 68 2.72 -11.04 0.02
C ILE A 68 3.37 -9.71 -0.37
N TRP A 69 3.07 -8.65 0.37
CA TRP A 69 3.67 -7.34 0.13
C TRP A 69 5.19 -7.38 0.25
N VAL A 70 5.72 -7.98 1.31
CA VAL A 70 7.16 -8.18 1.54
C VAL A 70 7.85 -8.94 0.39
N GLN A 71 7.23 -10.03 -0.10
CA GLN A 71 7.80 -10.84 -1.18
C GLN A 71 7.85 -10.03 -2.48
N HIS A 72 6.78 -9.27 -2.71
CA HIS A 72 6.65 -8.39 -3.86
C HIS A 72 7.70 -7.27 -3.81
N THR A 73 7.89 -6.60 -2.67
CA THR A 73 8.90 -5.55 -2.51
C THR A 73 10.33 -6.07 -2.63
N HIS A 74 10.61 -7.26 -2.09
CA HIS A 74 11.93 -7.90 -2.25
C HIS A 74 12.24 -8.22 -3.72
N SER A 75 11.23 -8.53 -4.53
CA SER A 75 11.42 -8.80 -5.95
C SER A 75 11.91 -7.56 -6.75
N TYR A 76 11.71 -6.34 -6.25
CA TYR A 76 12.23 -5.13 -6.90
C TYR A 76 13.76 -5.10 -6.96
N ASN A 77 14.45 -5.69 -5.99
CA ASN A 77 15.91 -5.82 -6.00
C ASN A 77 16.43 -6.69 -7.16
N GLN A 78 15.55 -7.46 -7.80
CA GLN A 78 15.87 -8.32 -8.95
C GLN A 78 15.42 -7.72 -10.29
N ILE A 79 14.67 -6.61 -10.28
CA ILE A 79 14.12 -5.97 -11.47
C ILE A 79 15.07 -4.85 -11.92
N ARG A 80 15.40 -4.80 -13.21
CA ARG A 80 16.35 -3.82 -13.73
C ARG A 80 15.68 -2.46 -13.82
N ARG A 81 16.43 -1.37 -13.62
CA ARG A 81 15.94 0.02 -13.79
C ARG A 81 15.24 0.27 -15.13
N THR A 82 15.63 -0.46 -16.18
CA THR A 82 15.06 -0.39 -17.53
C THR A 82 13.63 -0.91 -17.63
N ASP A 83 13.20 -1.71 -16.66
CA ASP A 83 11.91 -2.39 -16.69
C ASP A 83 10.76 -1.48 -16.21
N PHE A 84 11.09 -0.31 -15.62
CA PHE A 84 10.15 0.69 -15.13
C PHE A 84 10.03 1.95 -16.02
N ASN A 85 10.23 1.80 -17.34
CA ASN A 85 10.04 2.89 -18.28
C ASN A 85 8.59 2.93 -18.81
N PHE A 86 7.69 3.51 -18.02
CA PHE A 86 6.30 3.70 -18.41
C PHE A 86 6.17 4.77 -19.52
N GLY A 87 5.51 4.42 -20.63
CA GLY A 87 5.29 5.32 -21.76
C GLY A 87 4.21 6.36 -21.51
N CYS A 88 3.25 6.05 -20.64
CA CYS A 88 2.18 6.94 -20.21
C CYS A 88 1.72 6.62 -18.78
N LEU A 89 0.86 7.49 -18.23
CA LEU A 89 0.34 7.33 -16.87
C LEU A 89 -0.57 6.11 -16.75
N GLU A 90 -1.30 5.74 -17.80
CA GLU A 90 -2.20 4.60 -17.80
C GLU A 90 -1.44 3.28 -17.56
N ASP A 91 -0.31 3.08 -18.25
CA ASP A 91 0.56 1.92 -18.04
C ASP A 91 1.12 1.89 -16.61
N TYR A 92 1.50 3.07 -16.09
CA TYR A 92 1.95 3.20 -14.70
C TYR A 92 0.86 2.81 -13.71
N LEU A 93 -0.39 3.24 -13.89
CA LEU A 93 -1.48 2.92 -12.97
C LEU A 93 -1.82 1.43 -12.96
N VAL A 94 -1.70 0.74 -14.11
CA VAL A 94 -1.86 -0.72 -14.18
C VAL A 94 -0.78 -1.42 -13.36
N TYR A 95 0.46 -0.96 -13.45
CA TYR A 95 1.55 -1.44 -12.61
C TYR A 95 1.28 -1.13 -11.14
N ARG A 96 0.98 0.13 -10.82
CA ARG A 96 0.82 0.62 -9.44
C ARG A 96 -0.30 -0.10 -8.69
N CYS A 97 -1.37 -0.48 -9.38
CA CYS A 97 -2.44 -1.30 -8.79
C CYS A 97 -2.00 -2.69 -8.35
N ARG A 98 -0.96 -3.26 -8.97
CA ARG A 98 -0.37 -4.56 -8.59
C ARG A 98 0.78 -4.41 -7.60
N ASP A 99 1.40 -3.24 -7.61
CA ASP A 99 2.57 -2.86 -6.85
C ASP A 99 2.26 -2.48 -5.41
N VAL A 100 1.13 -1.81 -5.22
CA VAL A 100 0.65 -1.39 -3.90
C VAL A 100 0.13 -2.63 -3.17
N GLY A 101 0.65 -2.89 -1.97
CA GLY A 101 0.26 -4.00 -1.09
C GLY A 101 -1.18 -3.91 -0.59
N ILE A 102 -2.13 -4.02 -1.51
CA ILE A 102 -3.56 -3.88 -1.28
C ILE A 102 -4.06 -5.00 -0.38
N GLU A 103 -3.51 -6.21 -0.51
CA GLU A 103 -3.80 -7.34 0.38
C GLU A 103 -3.41 -7.03 1.82
N PHE A 104 -2.24 -6.42 2.01
CA PHE A 104 -1.80 -5.98 3.33
C PHE A 104 -2.69 -4.85 3.88
N ALA A 105 -2.98 -3.84 3.05
CA ALA A 105 -3.85 -2.72 3.44
C ALA A 105 -5.27 -3.18 3.79
N LEU A 106 -5.86 -4.07 2.99
CA LEU A 106 -7.17 -4.67 3.26
C LEU A 106 -7.13 -5.53 4.52
N GLY A 107 -6.08 -6.32 4.73
CA GLY A 107 -5.88 -7.07 5.96
C GLY A 107 -5.87 -6.17 7.19
N MET A 108 -5.16 -5.04 7.13
CA MET A 108 -5.11 -4.06 8.23
C MET A 108 -6.47 -3.44 8.50
N ILE A 109 -7.19 -3.03 7.44
CA ILE A 109 -8.53 -2.45 7.58
C ILE A 109 -9.49 -3.48 8.17
N LYS A 110 -9.50 -4.70 7.65
CA LYS A 110 -10.42 -5.74 8.12
C LYS A 110 -10.15 -6.11 9.56
N PHE A 111 -8.89 -6.25 9.95
CA PHE A 111 -8.49 -6.50 11.33
C PHE A 111 -8.90 -5.33 12.25
N GLY A 112 -8.58 -4.08 11.87
CA GLY A 112 -8.85 -2.90 12.70
C GLY A 112 -10.35 -2.56 12.85
N TYR A 113 -11.17 -2.93 11.87
CA TYR A 113 -12.62 -2.68 11.90
C TYR A 113 -13.45 -3.90 12.28
N ASP A 114 -12.82 -5.03 12.63
CA ASP A 114 -13.51 -6.31 12.85
C ASP A 114 -14.47 -6.63 11.68
N ALA A 115 -13.95 -6.54 10.45
CA ALA A 115 -14.72 -6.70 9.23
C ALA A 115 -14.44 -8.06 8.58
N ASN A 116 -15.17 -9.08 9.02
CA ASN A 116 -15.03 -10.45 8.53
C ASN A 116 -15.76 -10.66 7.18
N VAL A 117 -15.22 -10.04 6.13
CA VAL A 117 -15.71 -10.22 4.76
C VAL A 117 -14.81 -11.21 4.02
N PRO A 118 -15.25 -12.45 3.73
CA PRO A 118 -14.44 -13.39 2.95
C PRO A 118 -14.10 -12.80 1.58
N VAL A 119 -12.92 -13.13 1.03
CA VAL A 119 -12.49 -12.68 -0.31
C VAL A 119 -13.53 -13.02 -1.39
N SER A 120 -14.22 -14.16 -1.27
CA SER A 120 -15.30 -14.53 -2.19
C SER A 120 -16.51 -13.58 -2.15
N HIS A 121 -16.65 -12.79 -1.10
CA HIS A 121 -17.74 -11.83 -0.87
C HIS A 121 -17.30 -10.36 -1.00
N THR A 122 -16.06 -10.09 -1.41
CA THR A 122 -15.61 -8.73 -1.73
C THR A 122 -15.98 -8.30 -3.16
N TYR A 123 -16.54 -9.19 -3.98
CA TYR A 123 -16.89 -8.89 -5.37
C TYR A 123 -17.79 -7.64 -5.52
N ILE A 124 -18.78 -7.48 -4.63
CA ILE A 124 -19.65 -6.30 -4.61
C ILE A 124 -18.91 -4.99 -4.28
N LEU A 125 -17.74 -5.09 -3.62
CA LEU A 125 -16.88 -3.97 -3.27
C LEU A 125 -15.68 -3.83 -4.21
N SER A 126 -15.57 -4.66 -5.24
CA SER A 126 -14.36 -4.75 -6.08
C SER A 126 -13.99 -3.43 -6.75
N ASN A 127 -14.98 -2.70 -7.25
CA ASN A 127 -14.78 -1.38 -7.84
C ASN A 127 -14.33 -0.35 -6.78
N LEU A 128 -14.97 -0.31 -5.61
CA LEU A 128 -14.56 0.57 -4.53
C LEU A 128 -13.14 0.28 -4.04
N ILE A 129 -12.77 -1.00 -3.92
CA ILE A 129 -11.41 -1.44 -3.55
C ILE A 129 -10.39 -1.02 -4.62
N HIS A 130 -10.74 -1.13 -5.90
CA HIS A 130 -9.88 -0.68 -6.99
C HIS A 130 -9.65 0.84 -6.94
N LEU A 131 -10.71 1.63 -6.76
CA LEU A 131 -10.63 3.08 -6.61
C LEU A 131 -9.80 3.48 -5.39
N TYR A 132 -10.01 2.81 -4.25
CA TYR A 132 -9.20 2.97 -3.05
C TYR A 132 -7.71 2.70 -3.32
N ASN A 133 -7.39 1.61 -4.02
CA ASN A 133 -5.99 1.25 -4.29
C ASN A 133 -5.29 2.32 -5.15
N LEU A 134 -5.97 2.81 -6.20
CA LEU A 134 -5.48 3.92 -7.02
C LEU A 134 -5.28 5.20 -6.21
N HIS A 135 -6.23 5.51 -5.32
CA HIS A 135 -6.15 6.69 -4.46
C HIS A 135 -4.95 6.61 -3.53
N MET A 136 -4.76 5.48 -2.85
CA MET A 136 -3.64 5.26 -1.94
C MET A 136 -2.29 5.42 -2.64
N GLY A 137 -2.14 4.82 -3.83
CA GLY A 137 -0.92 4.92 -4.63
C GLY A 137 -0.63 6.35 -5.09
N LEU A 138 -1.64 7.05 -5.65
CA LEU A 138 -1.44 8.42 -6.15
C LEU A 138 -1.20 9.44 -5.04
N VAL A 139 -1.86 9.29 -3.89
CA VAL A 139 -1.58 10.13 -2.71
C VAL A 139 -0.14 9.89 -2.27
N ASN A 140 0.29 8.63 -2.15
CA ASN A 140 1.66 8.31 -1.78
C ASN A 140 2.65 8.97 -2.75
N ASP A 141 2.52 8.72 -4.06
CA ASP A 141 3.40 9.29 -5.09
C ASP A 141 3.49 10.81 -5.04
N LEU A 142 2.35 11.49 -4.84
CA LEU A 142 2.30 12.94 -4.81
C LEU A 142 3.12 13.52 -3.65
N TYR A 143 2.99 12.93 -2.46
CA TYR A 143 3.69 13.41 -1.26
C TYR A 143 5.12 12.89 -1.16
N SER A 144 5.40 11.67 -1.65
CA SER A 144 6.73 11.07 -1.66
C SER A 144 7.64 11.60 -2.76
N PHE A 145 7.09 12.24 -3.81
CA PHE A 145 7.86 12.67 -4.99
C PHE A 145 9.16 13.38 -4.65
N ASP A 146 9.14 14.38 -3.75
CA ASP A 146 10.36 15.15 -3.45
C ASP A 146 11.39 14.31 -2.68
N LYS A 147 10.95 13.32 -1.88
CA LYS A 147 11.82 12.31 -1.23
C LYS A 147 12.45 11.41 -2.30
N GLU A 148 11.61 10.75 -3.09
CA GLU A 148 12.04 9.80 -4.12
C GLU A 148 12.96 10.46 -5.16
N LYS A 149 12.69 11.73 -5.52
CA LYS A 149 13.56 12.47 -6.44
C LYS A 149 14.96 12.70 -5.87
N ARG A 150 15.09 12.90 -4.55
CA ARG A 150 16.40 12.97 -3.89
C ARG A 150 17.06 11.59 -3.85
N ASP A 151 16.30 10.54 -3.58
CA ASP A 151 16.83 9.18 -3.55
C ASP A 151 17.29 8.72 -4.94
N GLU A 152 16.62 9.14 -6.01
CA GLU A 152 17.04 8.92 -7.40
C GLU A 152 18.44 9.50 -7.66
N THR A 153 18.76 10.67 -7.10
CA THR A 153 20.13 11.24 -7.22
C THR A 153 21.19 10.41 -6.51
N ASN A 154 20.79 9.58 -5.54
CA ASN A 154 21.64 8.63 -4.84
C ASN A 154 21.64 7.23 -5.47
N GLY A 155 20.96 7.06 -6.61
CA GLY A 155 20.91 5.81 -7.38
C GLY A 155 19.65 4.99 -7.19
N ALA A 156 18.65 5.44 -6.43
CA ALA A 156 17.35 4.76 -6.38
C ALA A 156 16.62 4.85 -7.73
N VAL A 157 15.63 3.98 -7.96
CA VAL A 157 14.79 4.02 -9.16
C VAL A 157 13.58 4.92 -8.89
N MET A 158 13.31 5.86 -9.79
CA MET A 158 12.13 6.72 -9.71
C MET A 158 10.90 6.00 -10.29
N ILE A 159 9.98 5.56 -9.41
CA ILE A 159 8.74 4.84 -9.79
C ILE A 159 7.53 5.63 -9.27
N ASN A 160 7.24 6.76 -9.91
CA ASN A 160 6.30 7.75 -9.39
C ASN A 160 5.38 8.33 -10.48
N ALA A 161 4.08 8.42 -10.22
CA ALA A 161 3.11 8.97 -11.18
C ALA A 161 3.44 10.40 -11.64
N VAL A 162 3.95 11.26 -10.75
CA VAL A 162 4.30 12.65 -11.08
C VAL A 162 5.45 12.68 -12.10
N ASP A 163 6.48 11.85 -11.90
CA ASP A 163 7.62 11.75 -12.80
C ASP A 163 7.22 11.16 -14.17
N VAL A 164 6.42 10.10 -14.17
CA VAL A 164 5.86 9.50 -15.39
C VAL A 164 5.05 10.52 -16.19
N LEU A 165 4.19 11.29 -15.52
CA LEU A 165 3.35 12.29 -16.17
C LEU A 165 4.18 13.45 -16.73
N GLN A 166 5.17 13.94 -15.97
CA GLN A 166 6.10 14.96 -16.42
C GLN A 166 6.83 14.52 -17.70
N ARG A 167 7.40 13.30 -17.71
CA ARG A 167 8.15 12.79 -18.86
C ARG A 167 7.27 12.51 -20.08
N SER A 168 6.15 11.83 -19.88
CA SER A 168 5.26 11.41 -20.98
C SER A 168 4.56 12.59 -21.65
N ARG A 169 4.19 13.64 -20.89
CA ARG A 169 3.50 14.83 -21.42
C ARG A 169 4.42 16.02 -21.67
N LYS A 170 5.68 15.97 -21.23
CA LYS A 170 6.66 17.07 -21.32
C LYS A 170 6.16 18.38 -20.70
N ILE A 171 5.57 18.27 -19.51
CA ILE A 171 4.98 19.40 -18.77
C ILE A 171 5.83 19.80 -17.56
N PRO A 172 5.71 21.04 -17.06
CA PRO A 172 6.36 21.46 -15.82
C PRO A 172 5.95 20.61 -14.60
N LEU A 173 6.82 20.52 -13.59
CA LEU A 173 6.57 19.74 -12.38
C LEU A 173 5.28 20.15 -11.66
N GLU A 174 5.07 21.45 -11.49
CA GLU A 174 3.86 21.96 -10.81
C GLU A 174 2.58 21.62 -11.57
N GLU A 175 2.65 21.59 -12.90
CA GLU A 175 1.53 21.15 -13.73
C GLU A 175 1.27 19.65 -13.55
N ALA A 176 2.32 18.82 -13.53
CA ALA A 176 2.19 17.38 -13.25
C ALA A 176 1.60 17.11 -11.86
N LYS A 177 2.13 17.74 -10.80
CA LYS A 177 1.58 17.65 -9.43
C LYS A 177 0.13 18.13 -9.38
N GLY A 178 -0.21 19.20 -10.11
CA GLY A 178 -1.57 19.72 -10.24
C GLY A 178 -2.55 18.73 -10.88
N LEU A 179 -2.12 18.04 -11.94
CA LEU A 179 -2.92 17.00 -12.60
C LEU A 179 -3.12 15.78 -11.71
N ILE A 180 -2.08 15.31 -11.01
CA ILE A 180 -2.20 14.19 -10.06
C ILE A 180 -3.16 14.55 -8.92
N ARG A 181 -3.09 15.77 -8.35
CA ARG A 181 -4.06 16.25 -7.35
C ARG A 181 -5.50 16.21 -7.87
N LYS A 182 -5.72 16.63 -9.13
CA LYS A 182 -7.04 16.58 -9.75
C LYS A 182 -7.54 15.14 -9.91
N MET A 183 -6.66 14.20 -10.24
CA MET A 183 -7.02 12.78 -10.34
C MET A 183 -7.38 12.19 -8.97
N ILE A 184 -6.62 12.50 -7.92
CA ILE A 184 -6.95 12.10 -6.54
C ILE A 184 -8.35 12.61 -6.15
N TRP A 185 -8.64 13.89 -6.40
CA TRP A 185 -9.96 14.46 -6.16
C TRP A 185 -11.07 13.75 -6.94
N GLN A 186 -10.82 13.38 -8.19
CA GLN A 186 -11.79 12.61 -8.99
C GLN A 186 -12.03 11.21 -8.43
N LEU A 187 -10.98 10.54 -7.95
CA LEU A 187 -11.10 9.24 -7.28
C LEU A 187 -11.92 9.36 -5.99
N GLU A 188 -11.73 10.41 -5.19
CA GLU A 188 -12.53 10.65 -3.98
C GLU A 188 -14.03 10.80 -4.29
N ILE A 189 -14.38 11.53 -5.35
CA ILE A 189 -15.76 11.64 -5.83
C ILE A 189 -16.28 10.26 -6.23
N GLN A 190 -15.53 9.50 -7.04
CA GLN A 190 -15.94 8.18 -7.51
C GLN A 190 -16.11 7.19 -6.36
N MET A 191 -15.20 7.20 -5.37
CA MET A 191 -15.31 6.38 -4.17
C MET A 191 -16.56 6.72 -3.37
N HIS A 192 -16.87 8.02 -3.22
CA HIS A 192 -18.09 8.45 -2.55
C HIS A 192 -19.34 7.98 -3.29
N GLU A 193 -19.43 8.25 -4.60
CA GLU A 193 -20.55 7.82 -5.43
C GLU A 193 -20.76 6.31 -5.40
N GLU A 194 -19.67 5.54 -5.50
CA GLU A 194 -19.69 4.08 -5.41
C GLU A 194 -20.17 3.63 -4.03
N SER A 195 -19.68 4.23 -2.94
CA SER A 195 -20.12 3.87 -1.59
C SER A 195 -21.62 4.10 -1.39
N VAL A 196 -22.15 5.24 -1.86
CA VAL A 196 -23.58 5.56 -1.81
C VAL A 196 -24.40 4.61 -2.69
N SER A 197 -23.88 4.27 -3.87
CA SER A 197 -24.51 3.32 -4.79
C SER A 197 -24.64 1.93 -4.15
N ILE A 198 -23.54 1.41 -3.59
CA ILE A 198 -23.52 0.10 -2.92
C ILE A 198 -24.49 0.08 -1.73
N GLU A 199 -24.52 1.13 -0.90
CA GLU A 199 -25.45 1.22 0.24
C GLU A 199 -26.92 1.29 -0.20
N ARG A 200 -27.21 1.92 -1.34
CA ARG A 200 -28.58 2.09 -1.84
C ARG A 200 -29.12 0.84 -2.55
N PHE A 201 -28.28 0.15 -3.31
CA PHE A 201 -28.69 -0.94 -4.19
C PHE A 201 -28.33 -2.33 -3.66
N GLY A 202 -27.45 -2.42 -2.65
CA GLY A 202 -27.01 -3.67 -2.04
C GLY A 202 -27.66 -3.94 -0.69
N ILE A 203 -27.94 -5.22 -0.41
CA ILE A 203 -28.10 -5.70 0.97
C ILE A 203 -26.69 -6.06 1.45
N LEU A 204 -25.93 -5.05 1.89
CA LEU A 204 -24.62 -5.29 2.49
C LEU A 204 -24.78 -6.00 3.84
N THR A 205 -23.87 -6.91 4.14
CA THR A 205 -23.73 -7.43 5.51
C THR A 205 -23.13 -6.34 6.42
N GLN A 206 -23.27 -6.49 7.73
CA GLN A 206 -22.63 -5.56 8.67
C GLN A 206 -21.12 -5.48 8.47
N ASP A 207 -20.46 -6.60 8.19
CA ASP A 207 -19.02 -6.65 7.94
C ASP A 207 -18.64 -5.91 6.65
N GLN A 208 -19.47 -5.99 5.61
CA GLN A 208 -19.24 -5.21 4.39
C GLN A 208 -19.40 -3.71 4.64
N HIS A 209 -20.36 -3.28 5.46
CA HIS A 209 -20.46 -1.88 5.86
C HIS A 209 -19.22 -1.42 6.66
N ARG A 210 -18.72 -2.25 7.58
CA ARG A 210 -17.47 -1.96 8.32
C ARG A 210 -16.29 -1.81 7.38
N LEU A 211 -16.17 -2.69 6.39
CA LEU A 211 -15.11 -2.61 5.38
C LEU A 211 -15.21 -1.36 4.50
N VAL A 212 -16.41 -1.02 4.01
CA VAL A 212 -16.64 0.23 3.24
C VAL A 212 -16.21 1.44 4.07
N ARG A 213 -16.64 1.52 5.32
CA ARG A 213 -16.25 2.61 6.22
C ARG A 213 -14.74 2.66 6.42
N GLY A 214 -14.10 1.51 6.67
CA GLY A 214 -12.67 1.43 6.85
C GLY A 214 -11.86 1.85 5.63
N LEU A 215 -12.32 1.54 4.41
CA LEU A 215 -11.70 2.02 3.17
C LEU A 215 -11.76 3.56 3.07
N MET A 216 -12.91 4.15 3.34
CA MET A 216 -13.10 5.61 3.26
C MET A 216 -12.28 6.35 4.33
N GLU A 217 -12.29 5.86 5.57
CA GLU A 217 -11.54 6.45 6.68
C GLU A 217 -10.02 6.27 6.49
N SER A 218 -9.57 5.11 5.97
CA SER A 218 -8.16 4.88 5.62
C SER A 218 -7.68 5.82 4.50
N ALA A 219 -8.47 6.02 3.44
CA ALA A 219 -8.13 6.93 2.36
C ALA A 219 -7.97 8.38 2.86
N ALA A 220 -8.90 8.85 3.69
CA ALA A 220 -8.80 10.17 4.32
C ALA A 220 -7.59 10.27 5.27
N GLY A 221 -7.37 9.22 6.07
CA GLY A 221 -6.23 9.10 6.96
C GLY A 221 -4.89 9.15 6.22
N ASN A 222 -4.79 8.53 5.05
CA ASN A 222 -3.58 8.54 4.22
C ASN A 222 -3.20 9.94 3.75
N ILE A 223 -4.18 10.76 3.33
CA ILE A 223 -3.94 12.16 2.96
C ILE A 223 -3.44 12.94 4.17
N PHE A 224 -4.15 12.82 5.30
CA PHE A 224 -3.81 13.54 6.52
C PHE A 224 -2.39 13.17 6.99
N TYR A 225 -2.11 11.87 7.10
CA TYR A 225 -0.80 11.36 7.46
C TYR A 225 0.27 11.88 6.49
N SER A 226 0.04 11.78 5.18
CA SER A 226 1.02 12.18 4.18
C SER A 226 1.31 13.69 4.21
N ALA A 227 0.32 14.51 4.55
CA ALA A 227 0.46 15.96 4.64
C ALA A 227 1.22 16.43 5.89
N VAL A 228 1.11 15.72 7.02
CA VAL A 228 1.65 16.19 8.31
C VAL A 228 2.95 15.50 8.73
N GLN A 229 3.35 14.41 8.07
CA GLN A 229 4.48 13.60 8.51
C GLN A 229 5.83 14.15 8.01
N LYS A 230 6.81 14.14 8.92
CA LYS A 230 8.21 14.46 8.61
C LYS A 230 8.79 13.57 7.51
N ARG A 231 8.25 12.35 7.33
CA ARG A 231 8.66 11.41 6.27
C ARG A 231 8.66 12.04 4.87
N TYR A 232 7.63 12.83 4.55
CA TYR A 232 7.49 13.46 3.24
C TYR A 232 7.86 14.96 3.27
N GLY A 233 7.38 15.69 4.30
CA GLY A 233 7.59 17.12 4.40
C GLY A 233 8.97 17.56 4.90
N GLY A 234 9.78 16.62 5.45
CA GLY A 234 11.07 16.94 6.06
C GLY A 234 10.95 17.91 7.24
N GLU A 235 12.03 18.61 7.58
CA GLU A 235 12.01 19.60 8.68
C GLU A 235 11.23 20.87 8.35
N LEU A 236 11.04 21.16 7.05
CA LEU A 236 10.33 22.35 6.58
C LEU A 236 8.81 22.29 6.83
N ALA A 237 8.26 21.10 7.10
CA ALA A 237 6.84 20.91 7.41
C ALA A 237 6.54 20.90 8.92
N ALA A 238 7.53 21.16 9.79
CA ALA A 238 7.32 21.19 11.23
C ALA A 238 6.45 22.40 11.63
N LEU A 239 5.37 22.15 12.38
CA LEU A 239 4.56 23.22 12.98
C LEU A 239 5.30 23.77 14.21
N HIS A 240 5.53 25.09 14.22
CA HIS A 240 6.16 25.84 15.32
C HIS A 240 5.15 26.38 16.31
#